data_AF-A0A359H1L1-F1
#
_entry.id   AF-A0A359H1L1-F1
#
_cell.length_a   1.000
_cell.length_b   1.000
_cell.length_c   1.000
_cell.angle_alpha   90.00
_cell.angle_beta   90.00
_cell.angle_gamma   90.00
#
_symmetry.space_group_name_H-M   'P 1'
#
loop_
_entity.id
_entity.type
_entity.pdbx_description
1 polymer ?
#
loop_
_entity_poly.entity_id
_entity_poly.type
_entity_poly.pdbx_seq_one_letter_code
_entity_poly.pdbx_strand_id
1 'polypeptide(L)'
;MKNKSYCIFNKQYTKEEYEGLVPKIIEYMKETGEWGEFFPSSISPFGYNETVAQEYFPLSRDVAVQHLYNWSDYEPPFPKVEKIIPAAKLPEDISKIPDDILNWAIECEVTGKPFRIIKQELEFYRKHNLPIPRRHPDQRHLDRMALRNPRKLFERKCDKCGVEMMTTYSNERKEIVYCEGCYNKEIL
;
A
#
# COMPACT_ATOMS: atom_id res chain seq x y z
N MET A 1 12.71 24.49 -10.96
CA MET A 1 12.41 23.77 -12.22
C MET A 1 11.40 24.49 -13.11
N LYS A 2 11.21 25.82 -13.05
CA LYS A 2 10.29 26.50 -13.97
C LYS A 2 11.06 26.94 -15.22
N ASN A 3 10.58 26.52 -16.39
CA ASN A 3 10.97 26.95 -17.75
C ASN A 3 12.35 26.51 -18.29
N LYS A 4 12.91 25.38 -17.83
CA LYS A 4 14.08 24.79 -18.51
C LYS A 4 13.62 23.85 -19.63
N SER A 5 14.20 23.99 -20.81
CA SER A 5 14.02 23.12 -21.98
C SER A 5 15.31 22.35 -22.28
N TYR A 6 15.20 21.25 -23.03
CA TYR A 6 16.34 20.41 -23.44
C TYR A 6 17.13 19.86 -22.24
N CYS A 7 16.42 19.16 -21.35
CA CYS A 7 17.01 18.55 -20.16
C CYS A 7 17.03 17.03 -20.26
N ILE A 8 18.17 16.42 -19.92
CA ILE A 8 18.29 14.98 -19.68
C ILE A 8 18.59 14.83 -18.19
N PHE A 9 17.70 14.12 -17.47
CA PHE A 9 17.64 14.11 -16.01
C PHE A 9 17.65 15.54 -15.41
N ASN A 10 18.56 15.81 -14.48
CA ASN A 10 18.69 17.12 -13.82
C ASN A 10 19.66 18.07 -14.54
N LYS A 11 20.19 17.71 -15.71
CA LYS A 11 21.17 18.50 -16.47
C LYS A 11 20.52 19.12 -17.71
N GLN A 12 20.77 20.42 -17.93
CA GLN A 12 20.30 21.17 -19.09
C GLN A 12 21.39 21.24 -20.16
N TYR A 13 20.98 21.08 -21.42
CA TYR A 13 21.84 21.06 -22.60
C TYR A 13 21.41 22.15 -23.58
N THR A 14 22.26 22.46 -24.57
CA THR A 14 21.78 23.21 -25.73
C THR A 14 20.81 22.34 -26.55
N LYS A 15 20.05 22.97 -27.45
CA LYS A 15 19.12 22.27 -28.33
C LYS A 15 19.85 21.22 -29.18
N GLU A 16 20.97 21.62 -29.78
CA GLU A 16 21.76 20.80 -30.69
C GLU A 16 22.39 19.60 -29.97
N GLU A 17 22.90 19.81 -28.75
CA GLU A 17 23.43 18.74 -27.92
C GLU A 17 22.34 17.74 -27.50
N TYR A 18 21.18 18.25 -27.11
CA TYR A 18 20.05 17.42 -26.71
C TYR A 18 19.54 16.58 -27.89
N GLU A 19 19.33 17.19 -29.05
CA GLU A 19 18.87 16.52 -30.26
C GLU A 19 19.89 15.49 -30.77
N GLY A 20 21.18 15.69 -30.50
CA GLY A 20 22.23 14.71 -30.80
C GLY A 20 22.39 13.58 -29.77
N LEU A 21 22.13 13.84 -28.48
CA LEU A 21 22.32 12.86 -27.40
C LEU A 21 21.11 11.94 -27.21
N VAL A 22 19.89 12.47 -27.31
CA VAL A 22 18.66 11.70 -27.04
C VAL A 22 18.55 10.47 -27.94
N PRO A 23 18.74 10.54 -29.28
CA PRO A 23 18.69 9.35 -30.13
C PRO A 23 19.71 8.28 -29.74
N LYS A 24 20.93 8.68 -29.36
CA LYS A 24 22.00 7.75 -28.94
C LYS A 24 21.63 7.03 -27.66
N ILE A 25 21.05 7.74 -26.69
CA ILE A 25 20.56 7.15 -25.43
C ILE A 25 19.42 6.17 -25.72
N ILE A 26 18.49 6.54 -26.59
CA ILE A 26 17.37 5.69 -26.98
C ILE A 26 17.85 4.42 -27.69
N GLU A 27 18.76 4.54 -28.67
CA GLU A 27 19.34 3.40 -29.38
C GLU A 27 20.05 2.47 -28.42
N TYR A 28 20.91 3.00 -27.56
CA TYR A 28 21.58 2.21 -26.54
C TYR A 28 20.60 1.48 -25.62
N MET A 29 19.57 2.18 -25.12
CA MET A 29 18.55 1.56 -24.27
C MET A 29 17.70 0.51 -25.02
N LYS A 30 17.50 0.66 -26.33
CA LYS A 30 16.84 -0.37 -27.15
C LYS A 30 17.72 -1.59 -27.33
N GLU A 31 19.03 -1.38 -27.54
CA GLU A 31 20.01 -2.46 -27.64
C GLU A 31 20.15 -3.24 -26.33
N THR A 32 20.11 -2.56 -25.18
CA THR A 32 20.14 -3.19 -23.85
C THR A 32 18.76 -3.74 -23.41
N GLY A 33 17.69 -3.44 -24.15
CA GLY A 33 16.33 -3.85 -23.80
C GLY A 33 15.71 -3.07 -22.63
N GLU A 34 16.29 -1.93 -22.26
CA GLU A 34 15.83 -1.07 -21.15
C GLU A 34 14.83 0.00 -21.63
N TRP A 35 14.73 0.23 -22.94
CA TRP A 35 13.87 1.29 -23.48
C TRP A 35 12.39 0.98 -23.31
N GLY A 36 11.73 1.76 -22.46
CA GLY A 36 10.29 1.62 -22.18
C GLY A 36 9.96 0.61 -21.08
N GLU A 37 10.98 -0.06 -20.53
CA GLU A 37 10.82 -0.99 -19.42
C GLU A 37 10.85 -0.26 -18.07
N PHE A 38 10.26 -0.89 -17.06
CA PHE A 38 10.39 -0.43 -15.68
C PHE A 38 11.78 -0.72 -15.13
N PHE A 39 12.17 0.00 -14.08
CA PHE A 39 13.39 -0.30 -13.36
C PHE A 39 13.40 -1.76 -12.86
N PRO A 40 14.54 -2.46 -12.99
CA PRO A 40 14.63 -3.84 -12.56
C PRO A 40 14.43 -3.94 -11.04
N SER A 41 13.81 -5.03 -10.59
CA SER A 41 13.59 -5.27 -9.15
C SER A 41 14.90 -5.36 -8.34
N SER A 42 16.00 -5.71 -8.99
CA SER A 42 17.32 -5.86 -8.37
C SER A 42 17.87 -4.55 -7.80
N ILE A 43 17.47 -3.39 -8.35
CA ILE A 43 17.89 -2.08 -7.84
C ILE A 43 16.95 -1.51 -6.78
N SER A 44 15.88 -2.24 -6.43
CA SER A 44 14.96 -1.83 -5.36
C SER A 44 15.71 -1.77 -4.03
N PRO A 45 15.68 -0.62 -3.32
CA PRO A 45 16.27 -0.51 -1.99
C PRO A 45 15.41 -1.20 -0.91
N PHE A 46 14.22 -1.68 -1.26
CA PHE A 46 13.27 -2.34 -0.35
C PHE A 46 13.17 -3.84 -0.64
N GLY A 47 12.96 -4.62 0.42
CA GLY A 47 12.61 -6.03 0.30
C GLY A 47 11.19 -6.21 -0.20
N TYR A 48 10.93 -7.22 -1.02
CA TYR A 48 9.63 -7.54 -1.62
C TYR A 48 8.51 -7.52 -0.57
N ASN A 49 8.76 -8.13 0.58
CA ASN A 49 7.86 -8.25 1.73
C ASN A 49 7.45 -6.92 2.38
N GLU A 50 8.20 -5.84 2.14
CA GLU A 50 7.91 -4.50 2.64
C GLU A 50 7.23 -3.62 1.58
N THR A 51 7.18 -4.10 0.33
CA THR A 51 6.59 -3.35 -0.76
C THR A 51 5.10 -3.63 -0.91
N VAL A 52 4.43 -2.70 -1.59
CA VAL A 52 3.05 -2.84 -2.04
C VAL A 52 2.85 -4.08 -2.95
N ALA A 53 3.92 -4.61 -3.55
CA ALA A 53 3.84 -5.84 -4.34
C ALA A 53 3.42 -7.03 -3.46
N GLN A 54 3.97 -7.17 -2.25
CA GLN A 54 3.58 -8.23 -1.31
C GLN A 54 2.11 -8.13 -0.88
N GLU A 55 1.58 -6.91 -0.75
CA GLU A 55 0.18 -6.71 -0.39
C GLU A 55 -0.77 -7.21 -1.49
N TYR A 56 -0.37 -7.10 -2.77
CA TYR A 56 -1.23 -7.40 -3.91
C TYR A 56 -0.98 -8.77 -4.51
N PHE A 57 0.26 -9.22 -4.45
CA PHE A 57 0.76 -10.48 -4.99
C PHE A 57 1.63 -11.14 -3.91
N PRO A 58 1.02 -11.64 -2.83
CA PRO A 58 1.78 -12.18 -1.71
C PRO A 58 2.60 -13.39 -2.18
N LEU A 59 3.92 -13.30 -2.00
CA LEU A 59 4.86 -14.39 -2.27
C LEU A 59 5.43 -14.91 -0.95
N SER A 60 5.84 -16.19 -0.95
CA SER A 60 6.72 -16.70 0.09
C SER A 60 8.15 -16.23 -0.16
N ARG A 61 8.97 -16.23 0.90
CA ARG A 61 10.39 -15.88 0.81
C ARG A 61 11.10 -16.67 -0.28
N ASP A 62 10.90 -17.98 -0.32
CA ASP A 62 11.58 -18.87 -1.27
C ASP A 62 11.23 -18.52 -2.72
N VAL A 63 9.94 -18.24 -2.98
CA VAL A 63 9.47 -17.86 -4.33
C VAL A 63 10.00 -16.47 -4.70
N ALA A 64 9.99 -15.51 -3.77
CA ALA A 64 10.53 -14.17 -4.03
C ALA A 64 12.02 -14.21 -4.40
N VAL A 65 12.82 -15.00 -3.67
CA VAL A 65 14.26 -15.17 -3.95
C VAL A 65 14.47 -15.89 -5.30
N GLN A 66 13.64 -16.88 -5.66
CA GLN A 66 13.69 -17.51 -6.99
C GLN A 66 13.45 -16.50 -8.13
N HIS A 67 12.59 -15.50 -7.90
CA HIS A 67 12.34 -14.40 -8.83
C HIS A 67 13.37 -13.26 -8.74
N LEU A 68 14.48 -13.46 -8.02
CA LEU A 68 15.54 -12.47 -7.82
C LEU A 68 15.03 -11.18 -7.16
N TYR A 69 14.00 -11.30 -6.32
CA TYR A 69 13.54 -10.21 -5.48
C TYR A 69 14.30 -10.19 -4.16
N ASN A 70 14.71 -8.98 -3.75
CA ASN A 70 15.28 -8.77 -2.43
C ASN A 70 14.23 -9.13 -1.37
N TRP A 71 14.65 -9.70 -0.24
CA TRP A 71 13.78 -9.96 0.91
C TRP A 71 14.39 -9.29 2.14
N SER A 72 13.58 -8.54 2.88
CA SER A 72 14.01 -7.88 4.10
C SER A 72 13.79 -8.80 5.30
N ASP A 73 14.89 -9.13 5.99
CA ASP A 73 14.87 -9.81 7.28
C ASP A 73 14.91 -8.80 8.45
N TYR A 74 14.61 -7.53 8.19
CA TYR A 74 14.59 -6.49 9.21
C TYR A 74 13.44 -6.73 10.19
N GLU A 75 13.79 -6.92 11.47
CA GLU A 75 12.82 -6.91 12.55
C GLU A 75 12.91 -5.57 13.31
N PRO A 76 11.79 -4.85 13.46
CA PRO A 76 11.81 -3.58 14.18
C PRO A 76 12.19 -3.82 15.64
N PRO A 77 13.10 -2.99 16.20
CA PRO A 77 13.52 -3.15 17.59
C PRO A 77 12.34 -2.93 18.52
N PHE A 78 12.34 -3.67 19.64
CA PHE A 78 11.31 -3.52 20.65
C PHE A 78 11.30 -2.09 21.22
N PRO A 79 10.13 -1.44 21.37
CA PRO A 79 10.08 -0.06 21.81
C PRO A 79 10.56 0.08 23.25
N LYS A 80 11.43 1.06 23.50
CA LYS A 80 11.80 1.46 24.86
C LYS A 80 10.65 2.25 25.48
N VAL A 81 9.90 1.62 26.36
CA VAL A 81 8.73 2.19 27.04
C VAL A 81 8.74 1.87 28.52
N GLU A 82 8.05 2.68 29.30
CA GLU A 82 7.92 2.49 30.75
C GLU A 82 6.99 1.32 31.09
N LYS A 83 5.97 1.10 30.25
CA LYS A 83 4.93 0.09 30.47
C LYS A 83 4.32 -0.38 29.17
N ILE A 84 3.89 -1.64 29.16
CA ILE A 84 3.09 -2.23 28.08
C ILE A 84 1.70 -2.54 28.64
N ILE A 85 0.66 -2.13 27.91
CA ILE A 85 -0.73 -2.32 28.31
C ILE A 85 -1.45 -3.11 27.20
N PRO A 86 -2.09 -4.23 27.54
CA PRO A 86 -2.99 -4.93 26.62
C PRO A 86 -4.10 -3.99 26.14
N ALA A 87 -4.33 -3.94 24.83
CA ALA A 87 -5.37 -3.09 24.26
C ALA A 87 -6.77 -3.35 24.86
N ALA A 88 -7.06 -4.58 25.29
CA ALA A 88 -8.30 -4.95 25.95
C ALA A 88 -8.53 -4.24 27.31
N LYS A 89 -7.48 -3.72 27.96
CA LYS A 89 -7.58 -2.98 29.22
C LYS A 89 -7.78 -1.47 29.01
N LEU A 90 -7.72 -0.99 27.77
CA LEU A 90 -7.92 0.43 27.48
C LEU A 90 -9.42 0.78 27.56
N PRO A 91 -9.77 1.87 28.24
CA PRO A 91 -11.14 2.40 28.19
C PRO A 91 -11.59 2.69 26.76
N GLU A 92 -12.87 2.47 26.48
CA GLU A 92 -13.47 2.89 25.20
C GLU A 92 -13.61 4.41 25.08
N ASP A 93 -13.74 5.06 26.22
CA ASP A 93 -13.88 6.51 26.30
C ASP A 93 -12.50 7.18 26.34
N ILE A 94 -12.21 7.98 25.31
CA ILE A 94 -10.95 8.73 25.16
C ILE A 94 -10.73 9.72 26.30
N SER A 95 -11.78 10.23 26.93
CA SER A 95 -11.68 11.18 28.04
C SER A 95 -11.06 10.55 29.30
N LYS A 96 -11.15 9.23 29.44
CA LYS A 96 -10.61 8.46 30.57
C LYS A 96 -9.15 8.05 30.35
N ILE A 97 -8.57 8.36 29.19
CA ILE A 97 -7.21 7.97 28.84
C ILE A 97 -6.24 9.08 29.25
N PRO A 98 -5.26 8.80 30.14
CA PRO A 98 -4.27 9.78 30.56
C PRO A 98 -3.24 10.07 29.47
N ASP A 99 -2.64 11.26 29.52
CA ASP A 99 -1.55 11.68 28.62
C ASP A 99 -0.30 10.79 28.74
N ASP A 100 -0.15 10.09 29.87
CA ASP A 100 0.94 9.13 30.12
C ASP A 100 1.00 8.00 29.09
N ILE A 101 -0.09 7.77 28.33
CA ILE A 101 -0.10 6.80 27.24
C ILE A 101 0.99 7.07 26.18
N LEU A 102 1.49 8.30 26.07
CA LEU A 102 2.60 8.65 25.18
C LEU A 102 3.93 7.97 25.57
N ASN A 103 4.07 7.57 26.83
CA ASN A 103 5.23 6.85 27.37
C ASN A 103 5.01 5.33 27.43
N TRP A 104 3.80 4.87 27.10
CA TRP A 104 3.42 3.46 27.13
C TRP A 104 3.44 2.85 25.72
N ALA A 105 3.52 1.52 25.66
CA ALA A 105 3.17 0.76 24.47
C ALA A 105 1.84 0.04 24.66
N ILE A 106 1.04 0.00 23.61
CA ILE A 106 -0.19 -0.76 23.52
C ILE A 106 0.13 -2.08 22.83
N GLU A 107 -0.23 -3.20 23.45
CA GLU A 107 -0.09 -4.52 22.85
C GLU A 107 -1.28 -4.79 21.92
N CYS A 108 -0.98 -5.09 20.66
CA CYS A 108 -1.97 -5.37 19.62
C CYS A 108 -2.79 -6.64 19.93
N GLU A 109 -4.11 -6.57 19.83
CA GLU A 109 -5.01 -7.70 20.10
C GLU A 109 -4.81 -8.91 19.17
N VAL A 110 -4.29 -8.69 17.96
CA VAL A 110 -4.15 -9.75 16.93
C VAL A 110 -2.71 -10.27 16.87
N THR A 111 -1.74 -9.36 16.81
CA THR A 111 -0.35 -9.72 16.56
C THR A 111 0.50 -9.81 17.82
N GLY A 112 0.01 -9.33 18.97
CA GLY A 112 0.80 -9.18 20.20
C GLY A 112 1.93 -8.15 20.10
N LYS A 113 2.12 -7.50 18.93
CA LYS A 113 3.19 -6.52 18.74
C LYS A 113 2.86 -5.22 19.50
N PRO A 114 3.81 -4.69 20.28
CA PRO A 114 3.63 -3.40 20.95
C PRO A 114 3.73 -2.26 19.94
N PHE A 115 2.87 -1.24 20.08
CA PHE A 115 2.97 0.02 19.33
C PHE A 115 2.75 1.21 20.25
N ARG A 116 3.27 2.37 19.83
CA ARG A 116 3.15 3.62 20.58
C ARG A 116 2.18 4.55 19.86
N ILE A 117 1.59 5.46 20.63
CA ILE A 117 0.81 6.58 20.12
C ILE A 117 1.65 7.84 20.26
N ILE A 118 1.71 8.66 19.21
CA ILE A 118 2.38 9.97 19.28
C ILE A 118 1.40 11.06 19.72
N LYS A 119 1.93 12.19 20.19
CA LYS A 119 1.11 13.30 20.69
C LYS A 119 0.07 13.78 19.67
N GLN A 120 0.47 13.89 18.40
CA GLN A 120 -0.41 14.32 17.32
C GLN A 120 -1.58 13.35 17.10
N GLU A 121 -1.35 12.05 17.26
CA GLU A 121 -2.40 11.03 17.16
C GLU A 121 -3.36 11.13 18.35
N LEU A 122 -2.84 11.26 19.59
CA LEU A 122 -3.66 11.40 20.78
C LEU A 122 -4.57 12.64 20.70
N GLU A 123 -4.03 13.77 20.27
CA GLU A 123 -4.79 15.01 20.07
C GLU A 123 -5.88 14.84 19.00
N PHE A 124 -5.57 14.14 17.91
CA PHE A 124 -6.55 13.82 16.86
C PHE A 124 -7.71 12.99 17.42
N TYR A 125 -7.42 11.91 18.16
CA TYR A 125 -8.46 11.06 18.74
C TYR A 125 -9.33 11.83 19.75
N ARG A 126 -8.73 12.68 20.59
CA ARG A 126 -9.47 13.53 21.54
C ARG A 126 -10.37 14.55 20.83
N LYS A 127 -9.83 15.25 19.84
CA LYS A 127 -10.57 16.28 19.08
C LYS A 127 -11.83 15.71 18.41
N HIS A 128 -11.76 14.46 17.96
CA HIS A 128 -12.85 13.78 17.27
C HIS A 128 -13.68 12.85 18.17
N ASN A 129 -13.41 12.82 19.48
CA ASN A 129 -14.05 11.91 20.44
C ASN A 129 -14.01 10.44 20.00
N LEU A 130 -12.86 10.01 19.49
CA LEU A 130 -12.62 8.67 18.97
C LEU A 130 -11.80 7.83 19.97
N PRO A 131 -12.09 6.52 20.10
CA PRO A 131 -11.26 5.62 20.90
C PRO A 131 -9.87 5.45 20.28
N ILE A 132 -8.88 5.17 21.13
CA ILE A 132 -7.53 4.85 20.68
C ILE A 132 -7.52 3.49 19.97
N PRO A 133 -6.72 3.32 18.90
CA PRO A 133 -6.58 2.04 18.22
C PRO A 133 -6.18 0.91 19.17
N ARG A 134 -6.83 -0.24 19.01
CA ARG A 134 -6.48 -1.49 19.71
C ARG A 134 -5.57 -2.41 18.90
N ARG A 135 -5.41 -2.12 17.60
CA ARG A 135 -4.59 -2.89 16.67
C ARG A 135 -3.40 -2.07 16.20
N HIS A 136 -2.28 -2.77 15.99
CA HIS A 136 -1.05 -2.21 15.42
C HIS A 136 -1.33 -1.46 14.11
N PRO A 137 -0.65 -0.34 13.81
CA PRO A 137 -0.80 0.39 12.54
C PRO A 137 -0.78 -0.51 11.29
N ASP A 138 0.19 -1.43 11.22
CA ASP A 138 0.30 -2.38 10.10
C ASP A 138 -0.89 -3.34 10.04
N GLN A 139 -1.34 -3.87 11.18
CA GLN A 139 -2.54 -4.73 11.20
C GLN A 139 -3.77 -3.96 10.74
N ARG A 140 -3.95 -2.71 11.18
CA ARG A 140 -5.05 -1.86 10.68
C ARG A 140 -4.93 -1.59 9.19
N HIS A 141 -3.72 -1.49 8.66
CA HIS A 141 -3.49 -1.33 7.23
C HIS A 141 -3.91 -2.61 6.48
N LEU A 142 -3.46 -3.78 6.94
CA LEU A 142 -3.83 -5.08 6.38
C LEU A 142 -5.34 -5.31 6.41
N ASP A 143 -6.00 -5.00 7.54
CA ASP A 143 -7.45 -5.11 7.67
C ASP A 143 -8.16 -4.22 6.62
N ARG A 144 -7.68 -3.00 6.40
CA ARG A 144 -8.23 -2.12 5.35
C ARG A 144 -7.96 -2.64 3.95
N MET A 145 -6.80 -3.25 3.70
CA MET A 145 -6.48 -3.84 2.40
C MET A 145 -7.34 -5.07 2.13
N ALA A 146 -7.66 -5.87 3.15
CA ALA A 146 -8.52 -7.05 3.02
C ALA A 146 -9.98 -6.71 2.64
N LEU A 147 -10.43 -5.47 2.89
CA LEU A 147 -11.74 -4.99 2.43
C LEU A 147 -11.77 -4.67 0.93
N ARG A 148 -10.61 -4.59 0.26
CA ARG A 148 -10.53 -4.30 -1.17
C ARG A 148 -10.71 -5.58 -1.96
N ASN A 149 -11.36 -5.44 -3.12
CA ASN A 149 -11.42 -6.53 -4.08
C ASN A 149 -10.03 -6.83 -4.65
N PRO A 150 -9.76 -8.09 -5.03
CA PRO A 150 -8.50 -8.46 -5.67
C PRO A 150 -8.29 -7.69 -6.97
N ARG A 151 -7.03 -7.45 -7.35
CA ARG A 151 -6.65 -6.89 -8.66
C ARG A 151 -6.73 -7.92 -9.78
N LYS A 152 -7.84 -8.66 -9.81
CA LYS A 152 -8.15 -9.65 -10.83
C LYS A 152 -9.52 -9.35 -11.37
N LEU A 153 -9.61 -9.24 -12.69
CA LEU A 153 -10.88 -9.17 -13.37
C LEU A 153 -11.36 -10.58 -13.69
N PHE A 154 -12.65 -10.79 -13.48
CA PHE A 154 -13.35 -12.02 -13.79
C PHE A 154 -14.41 -11.71 -14.84
N GLU A 155 -14.54 -12.63 -15.80
CA GLU A 155 -15.68 -12.66 -16.70
C GLU A 155 -16.91 -13.13 -15.93
N ARG A 156 -17.94 -12.27 -15.90
CA ARG A 156 -19.23 -12.55 -15.26
C ARG A 156 -20.35 -12.03 -16.15
N LYS A 157 -21.54 -12.64 -16.03
CA LYS A 157 -22.75 -12.16 -16.69
C LYS A 157 -23.52 -11.26 -15.73
N CYS A 158 -24.11 -10.18 -16.26
CA CYS A 158 -24.99 -9.31 -15.49
C CYS A 158 -26.15 -10.12 -14.92
N ASP A 159 -26.35 -10.04 -13.60
CA ASP A 159 -27.39 -10.81 -12.92
C ASP A 159 -28.82 -10.40 -13.35
N LYS A 160 -28.97 -9.24 -14.01
CA LYS A 160 -30.27 -8.73 -14.51
C LYS A 160 -30.52 -8.99 -15.99
N CYS A 161 -29.57 -8.65 -16.87
CA CYS A 161 -29.76 -8.73 -18.33
C CYS A 161 -28.92 -9.80 -19.02
N GLY A 162 -28.02 -10.48 -18.31
CA GLY A 162 -27.19 -11.55 -18.84
C GLY A 162 -26.03 -11.12 -19.74
N VAL A 163 -25.80 -9.82 -19.95
CA VAL A 163 -24.68 -9.33 -20.77
C VAL A 163 -23.34 -9.70 -20.14
N GLU A 164 -22.37 -10.08 -20.97
CA GLU A 164 -21.01 -10.35 -20.54
C GLU A 164 -20.32 -9.06 -20.11
N MET A 165 -19.61 -9.12 -18.99
CA MET A 165 -18.87 -7.99 -18.44
C MET A 165 -17.66 -8.47 -17.62
N MET A 166 -16.72 -7.55 -17.44
CA MET A 166 -15.56 -7.75 -16.58
C MET A 166 -15.81 -7.09 -15.22
N THR A 167 -15.56 -7.82 -14.14
CA THR A 167 -15.77 -7.33 -12.79
C THR A 167 -14.70 -7.84 -11.83
N THR A 168 -14.48 -7.13 -10.72
CA THR A 168 -13.58 -7.58 -9.64
C THR A 168 -14.24 -8.56 -8.68
N TYR A 169 -15.54 -8.83 -8.85
CA TYR A 169 -16.30 -9.81 -8.09
C TYR A 169 -16.23 -11.18 -8.79
N SER A 170 -15.64 -12.18 -8.14
CA SER A 170 -15.59 -13.53 -8.69
C SER A 170 -16.99 -14.16 -8.81
N ASN A 171 -17.11 -15.22 -9.61
CA ASN A 171 -18.37 -15.97 -9.76
C ASN A 171 -18.78 -16.73 -8.50
N GLU A 172 -17.86 -16.93 -7.54
CA GLU A 172 -18.12 -17.58 -6.25
C GLU A 172 -18.74 -16.64 -5.20
N ARG A 173 -18.70 -15.32 -5.47
CA ARG A 173 -19.22 -14.30 -4.57
C ARG A 173 -20.74 -14.18 -4.70
N LYS A 174 -21.41 -14.09 -3.55
CA LYS A 174 -22.87 -14.11 -3.41
C LYS A 174 -23.53 -12.78 -3.77
N GLU A 175 -22.74 -11.72 -3.87
CA GLU A 175 -23.19 -10.37 -4.21
C GLU A 175 -23.80 -10.33 -5.62
N ILE A 176 -24.87 -9.55 -5.79
CA ILE A 176 -25.51 -9.28 -7.08
C ILE A 176 -24.70 -8.21 -7.81
N VAL A 177 -24.31 -8.51 -9.05
CA VAL A 177 -23.48 -7.63 -9.88
C VAL A 177 -24.23 -7.27 -11.15
N TYR A 178 -24.48 -5.98 -11.31
CA TYR A 178 -25.12 -5.42 -12.50
C TYR A 178 -24.09 -4.82 -13.44
N CYS A 179 -24.38 -4.87 -14.74
CA CYS A 179 -23.68 -4.04 -15.71
C CYS A 179 -24.01 -2.57 -15.49
N GLU A 180 -23.14 -1.69 -15.98
CA GLU A 180 -23.29 -0.23 -15.86
C GLU A 180 -24.69 0.25 -16.25
N GLY A 181 -25.22 -0.23 -17.38
CA GLY A 181 -26.54 0.14 -17.87
C GLY A 181 -27.71 -0.34 -17.00
N CYS A 182 -27.57 -1.46 -16.29
CA CYS A 182 -28.59 -1.94 -15.33
C CYS A 182 -28.47 -1.23 -13.98
N TYR A 183 -27.24 -1.00 -13.51
CA TYR A 183 -26.97 -0.27 -12.27
C TYR A 183 -27.52 1.16 -12.32
N ASN A 184 -27.25 1.88 -13.41
CA ASN A 184 -27.73 3.26 -13.58
C ASN A 184 -29.27 3.37 -13.61
N LYS A 185 -29.98 2.32 -14.03
CA LYS A 185 -31.46 2.30 -14.04
C LYS A 185 -32.08 2.00 -12.67
N GLU A 186 -31.32 1.46 -11.73
CA GLU A 186 -31.79 1.12 -10.38
C GLU A 186 -31.51 2.23 -9.36
N ILE A 187 -30.56 3.12 -9.67
CA ILE A 187 -30.11 4.18 -8.76
C ILE A 187 -30.64 5.57 -9.16
N LEU A 188 -31.09 5.73 -10.41
CA LEU A 188 -31.87 6.88 -10.86
C LEU A 188 -33.37 6.62 -10.61
#